data_AF-A0AAX4KX23-F1
#
_entry.id   AF-A0AAX4KX23-F1
#
_cell.length_a   1.000
_cell.length_b   1.000
_cell.length_c   1.000
_cell.angle_alpha   90.00
_cell.angle_beta   90.00
_cell.angle_gamma   90.00
#
_symmetry.space_group_name_H-M   'P 1'
#
loop_
_entity.id
_entity.type
_entity.pdbx_description
1 polymer ?
#
loop_
_entity_poly.entity_id
_entity_poly.type
_entity_poly.pdbx_seq_one_letter_code
_entity_poly.pdbx_strand_id
1 'polypeptide(L)'
;MSQENNENKKKTVTIRGVDEKIYRKLTEIARTSGKTVGEVANQAFRTFLDVTETAKRTASGVIESGKTFIEGFKEGIGNILVISDIDELSINREELMEAGKPIVFRNIKRLNLVGLTNEDIDKYIQEISGVDELIVSPNVNKIKLSQKCRMVKRIIVQNTV
;
A
#
# COMPACT_ATOMS: atom_id res chain seq x y z
N MET A 1 52.01 12.28 5.49
CA MET A 1 50.65 12.34 6.03
C MET A 1 49.70 12.43 4.86
N SER A 2 49.02 11.33 4.55
CA SER A 2 48.17 11.14 3.38
C SER A 2 46.76 11.62 3.75
N GLN A 3 46.30 12.73 3.17
CA GLN A 3 44.90 13.11 3.25
C GLN A 3 44.14 12.41 2.12
N GLU A 4 43.31 11.44 2.49
CA GLU A 4 42.29 10.83 1.64
C GLU A 4 41.26 11.89 1.25
N ASN A 5 41.35 12.42 0.03
CA ASN A 5 40.24 13.12 -0.60
C ASN A 5 39.41 12.11 -1.39
N ASN A 6 38.59 11.32 -0.70
CA ASN A 6 37.72 10.31 -1.30
C ASN A 6 36.42 10.99 -1.80
N GLU A 7 36.57 11.88 -2.78
CA GLU A 7 35.43 12.42 -3.51
C GLU A 7 34.77 11.30 -4.33
N ASN A 8 33.46 11.24 -4.17
CA ASN A 8 32.51 10.23 -4.64
C ASN A 8 32.50 10.07 -6.18
N LYS A 9 33.58 9.53 -6.77
CA LYS A 9 33.67 9.28 -8.21
C LYS A 9 32.65 8.22 -8.61
N LYS A 10 31.53 8.67 -9.19
CA LYS A 10 30.54 7.80 -9.85
C LYS A 10 31.27 6.97 -10.91
N LYS A 11 31.45 5.67 -10.65
CA LYS A 11 32.06 4.74 -11.60
C LYS A 11 31.11 4.51 -12.77
N THR A 12 31.62 4.57 -13.99
CA THR A 12 30.84 4.21 -15.18
C THR A 12 30.58 2.70 -15.17
N VAL A 13 29.31 2.32 -15.13
CA VAL A 13 28.85 0.93 -15.21
C VAL A 13 28.08 0.75 -16.51
N THR A 14 28.49 -0.23 -17.32
CA THR A 14 27.81 -0.55 -18.59
C THR A 14 27.08 -1.88 -18.45
N ILE A 15 25.78 -1.88 -18.73
CA ILE A 15 24.94 -3.07 -18.71
C ILE A 15 24.67 -3.47 -20.17
N ARG A 16 25.06 -4.69 -20.54
CA ARG A 16 24.87 -5.25 -21.90
C ARG A 16 23.64 -6.16 -21.93
N GLY A 17 22.97 -6.23 -23.08
CA GLY A 17 21.81 -7.11 -23.28
C GLY A 17 20.47 -6.55 -22.81
N VAL A 18 20.35 -5.22 -22.67
CA VAL A 18 19.06 -4.58 -22.41
C VAL A 18 18.22 -4.60 -23.69
N ASP A 19 17.00 -5.13 -23.61
CA ASP A 19 16.05 -5.13 -24.73
C ASP A 19 15.73 -3.70 -25.20
N GLU A 20 15.71 -3.51 -26.52
CA GLU A 20 15.53 -2.21 -27.14
C GLU A 20 14.18 -1.56 -26.77
N LYS A 21 13.10 -2.34 -26.67
CA LYS A 21 11.78 -1.83 -26.32
C LYS A 21 11.74 -1.40 -24.86
N ILE A 22 12.40 -2.14 -23.98
CA ILE A 22 12.52 -1.79 -22.56
C ILE A 22 13.33 -0.50 -22.40
N TYR A 23 14.49 -0.40 -23.07
CA TYR A 23 15.30 0.81 -23.03
C TYR A 23 14.52 2.03 -23.52
N ARG A 24 13.79 1.90 -24.64
CA ARG A 24 12.96 2.99 -25.17
C ARG A 24 11.92 3.47 -24.17
N LYS A 25 11.14 2.56 -23.55
CA LYS A 25 10.17 2.92 -22.51
C LYS A 25 10.83 3.59 -21.30
N LEU A 26 11.98 3.08 -20.85
CA LEU A 26 12.74 3.66 -19.75
C LEU A 26 13.16 5.12 -20.07
N THR A 27 13.59 5.38 -21.30
CA THR A 27 13.95 6.73 -21.75
C THR A 27 12.75 7.67 -21.85
N GLU A 28 11.59 7.18 -22.28
CA GLU A 28 10.35 7.95 -22.31
C GLU A 28 9.92 8.36 -20.90
N ILE A 29 9.95 7.42 -19.95
CA ILE A 29 9.65 7.68 -18.54
C ILE A 29 10.62 8.70 -17.95
N ALA A 30 11.93 8.57 -18.23
CA ALA A 30 12.93 9.53 -17.78
C ALA A 30 12.65 10.95 -18.30
N ARG A 31 12.31 11.08 -19.58
CA ARG A 31 11.97 12.37 -20.21
C ARG A 31 10.71 13.00 -19.63
N THR A 32 9.63 12.23 -19.45
CA THR A 32 8.37 12.76 -18.91
C THR A 32 8.46 13.09 -17.42
N SER A 33 9.32 12.37 -16.68
CA SER A 33 9.52 12.59 -15.24
C SER A 33 10.57 13.66 -14.91
N GLY A 34 11.24 14.24 -15.91
CA GLY A 34 12.33 15.20 -15.70
C GLY A 34 13.58 14.60 -15.05
N LYS A 35 13.69 13.27 -14.99
CA LYS A 35 14.80 12.54 -14.39
C LYS A 35 15.77 12.03 -15.45
N THR A 36 17.01 11.73 -15.06
CA THR A 36 17.96 11.06 -15.94
C THR A 36 17.64 9.57 -16.06
N VAL A 37 18.01 8.95 -17.19
CA VAL A 37 17.87 7.49 -17.40
C VAL A 37 18.57 6.71 -16.29
N GLY A 38 19.73 7.20 -15.82
CA GLY A 38 20.47 6.61 -14.71
C GLY A 38 19.71 6.64 -13.39
N GLU A 39 19.00 7.72 -13.08
CA GLU A 39 18.18 7.80 -11.85
C GLU A 39 17.00 6.84 -11.88
N VAL A 40 16.30 6.76 -13.01
CA VAL A 40 15.18 5.83 -13.18
C VAL A 40 15.68 4.38 -13.12
N ALA A 41 16.81 4.08 -13.77
CA ALA A 41 17.44 2.77 -13.71
C ALA A 41 17.88 2.40 -12.28
N ASN A 42 18.53 3.32 -11.57
CA ASN A 42 18.94 3.11 -10.18
C ASN A 42 17.75 2.88 -9.26
N GLN A 43 16.65 3.62 -9.45
CA GLN A 43 15.42 3.41 -8.70
C GLN A 43 14.85 2.02 -8.96
N ALA A 44 14.77 1.60 -10.24
CA ALA A 44 14.31 0.27 -10.61
C ALA A 44 15.21 -0.85 -10.05
N PHE A 45 16.53 -0.67 -10.10
CA PHE A 45 17.47 -1.64 -9.52
C PHE A 45 17.34 -1.75 -8.02
N ARG A 46 17.21 -0.64 -7.29
CA ARG A 46 16.96 -0.67 -5.84
C ARG A 46 15.67 -1.42 -5.53
N THR A 47 14.57 -1.04 -6.18
CA THR A 47 13.28 -1.72 -5.99
C THR A 47 13.36 -3.22 -6.28
N PHE A 48 14.04 -3.62 -7.36
CA PHE A 48 14.22 -5.04 -7.69
C PHE A 48 15.08 -5.77 -6.65
N LEU A 49 16.21 -5.18 -6.26
CA LEU A 49 17.13 -5.76 -5.28
C LEU A 49 16.45 -5.91 -3.92
N ASP A 50 15.70 -4.91 -3.47
CA ASP A 50 14.92 -4.95 -2.24
C ASP A 50 13.91 -6.11 -2.28
N VAL A 51 13.16 -6.25 -3.38
CA VAL A 51 12.23 -7.39 -3.57
C VAL A 51 12.94 -8.73 -3.51
N THR A 52 14.13 -8.86 -4.14
CA THR A 52 14.88 -10.12 -4.14
C THR A 52 15.55 -10.41 -2.80
N GLU A 53 15.96 -9.41 -2.04
CA GLU A 53 16.51 -9.57 -0.70
C GLU A 53 15.40 -9.94 0.30
N THR A 54 14.22 -9.32 0.18
CA THR A 54 13.02 -9.75 0.89
C THR A 54 12.63 -11.19 0.52
N ALA A 55 12.70 -11.57 -0.77
CA ALA A 55 12.41 -12.93 -1.23
C ALA A 55 13.42 -13.98 -0.73
N LYS A 56 14.69 -13.60 -0.53
CA LYS A 56 15.71 -14.46 0.09
C LYS A 56 15.49 -14.61 1.59
N ARG A 57 15.08 -13.55 2.27
CA ARG A 57 14.73 -13.59 3.70
C ARG A 57 13.45 -14.40 3.96
N THR A 58 12.58 -14.58 2.97
CA THR A 58 11.34 -15.38 3.04
C THR A 58 11.47 -16.85 2.63
N ALA A 59 12.68 -17.36 2.34
CA ALA A 59 12.92 -18.81 2.40
C ALA A 59 12.76 -19.36 3.84
N SER A 60 12.81 -18.48 4.85
CA SER A 60 12.61 -18.79 6.27
C SER A 60 11.23 -18.39 6.82
N GLY A 61 10.24 -18.19 5.95
CA GLY A 61 8.86 -17.93 6.35
C GLY A 61 8.46 -16.45 6.31
N VAL A 62 7.14 -16.24 6.27
CA VAL A 62 6.40 -14.97 6.35
C VAL A 62 5.98 -14.36 5.00
N ILE A 63 4.68 -14.51 4.74
CA ILE A 63 3.88 -13.96 3.65
C ILE A 63 3.52 -12.46 3.91
N GLU A 64 3.96 -11.85 5.01
CA GLU A 64 3.57 -10.48 5.41
C GLU A 64 4.28 -9.36 4.63
N SER A 65 5.55 -9.48 4.25
CA SER A 65 6.29 -8.33 3.69
C SER A 65 5.92 -7.95 2.25
N GLY A 66 5.39 -8.89 1.45
CA GLY A 66 4.84 -8.56 0.12
C GLY A 66 3.56 -7.73 0.21
N LYS A 67 2.79 -7.92 1.30
CA LYS A 67 1.63 -7.09 1.64
C LYS A 67 2.08 -5.69 2.06
N THR A 68 3.10 -5.58 2.93
CA THR A 68 3.69 -4.31 3.39
C THR A 68 4.33 -3.52 2.25
N PHE A 69 4.91 -4.18 1.26
CA PHE A 69 5.50 -3.51 0.08
C PHE A 69 4.43 -3.00 -0.89
N ILE A 70 3.35 -3.77 -1.12
CA ILE A 70 2.17 -3.30 -1.87
C ILE A 70 1.48 -2.15 -1.12
N GLU A 71 1.45 -2.19 0.22
CA GLU A 71 0.92 -1.12 1.06
C GLU A 71 1.78 0.14 0.94
N GLY A 72 3.09 0.06 1.16
CA GLY A 72 4.00 1.21 1.02
C GLY A 72 4.10 1.76 -0.41
N PHE A 73 3.93 0.91 -1.43
CA PHE A 73 3.83 1.35 -2.83
C PHE A 73 2.48 2.00 -3.16
N LYS A 74 1.38 1.50 -2.59
CA LYS A 74 0.04 2.12 -2.70
C LYS A 74 -0.02 3.45 -1.94
N GLU A 75 0.63 3.56 -0.77
CA GLU A 75 0.77 4.79 0.01
C GLU A 75 1.67 5.83 -0.70
N GLY A 76 2.70 5.37 -1.42
CA GLY A 76 3.65 6.24 -2.12
C GLY A 76 3.20 6.78 -3.48
N ILE A 77 2.18 6.18 -4.10
CA ILE A 77 1.73 6.52 -5.47
C ILE A 77 0.22 6.81 -5.55
N GLY A 78 -0.57 6.27 -4.61
CA GLY A 78 -1.98 6.56 -4.44
C GLY A 78 -2.18 7.31 -3.13
N ASN A 79 -3.06 8.29 -3.12
CA ASN A 79 -3.39 9.09 -1.94
C ASN A 79 -4.26 8.26 -0.96
N ILE A 80 -3.84 7.02 -0.63
CA ILE A 80 -4.60 6.00 0.10
C ILE A 80 -3.90 5.75 1.43
N LEU A 81 -4.67 5.80 2.52
CA LEU A 81 -4.21 5.50 3.87
C LEU A 81 -4.43 4.02 4.18
N VAL A 82 -3.42 3.33 4.69
CA VAL A 82 -3.56 1.94 5.12
C VAL A 82 -3.51 1.87 6.65
N ILE A 83 -4.47 1.17 7.24
CA ILE A 83 -4.53 0.91 8.68
C ILE A 83 -4.47 -0.61 8.88
N SER A 84 -3.39 -1.07 9.49
CA SER A 84 -3.05 -2.50 9.61
C SER A 84 -2.63 -2.92 11.02
N ASP A 85 -2.80 -4.21 11.33
CA ASP A 85 -2.24 -4.90 12.51
C ASP A 85 -2.74 -4.36 13.87
N ILE A 86 -4.05 -4.17 13.97
CA ILE A 86 -4.73 -3.66 15.17
C ILE A 86 -5.71 -4.71 15.69
N ASP A 87 -5.70 -4.97 16.99
CA ASP A 87 -6.67 -5.91 17.57
C ASP A 87 -8.10 -5.37 17.51
N GLU A 88 -8.35 -4.18 18.05
CA GLU A 88 -9.67 -3.54 18.04
C GLU A 88 -9.56 -2.09 17.58
N LEU A 89 -10.41 -1.72 16.62
CA LEU A 89 -10.45 -0.37 16.07
C LEU A 89 -11.90 0.09 15.97
N SER A 90 -12.18 1.25 16.53
CA SER A 90 -13.47 1.92 16.38
C SER A 90 -13.23 3.25 15.68
N ILE A 91 -13.88 3.45 14.53
CA ILE A 91 -13.80 4.69 13.77
C ILE A 91 -15.20 5.29 13.62
N ASN A 92 -15.29 6.59 13.87
CA ASN A 92 -16.48 7.39 13.63
C ASN A 92 -16.41 8.11 12.27
N ARG A 93 -17.53 8.71 11.86
CA ARG A 93 -17.59 9.45 10.58
C ARG A 93 -16.63 10.65 10.51
N GLU A 94 -16.44 11.36 11.61
CA GLU A 94 -15.66 12.60 11.67
C GLU A 94 -14.17 12.33 11.45
N GLU A 95 -13.62 11.33 12.12
CA GLU A 95 -12.24 10.84 11.97
C GLU A 95 -11.95 10.42 10.52
N LEU A 96 -12.94 9.78 9.89
CA LEU A 96 -12.86 9.29 8.52
C LEU A 96 -12.89 10.46 7.51
N MET A 97 -13.61 11.54 7.83
CA MET A 97 -13.62 12.79 7.05
C MET A 97 -12.33 13.60 7.23
N GLU A 98 -11.77 13.64 8.45
CA GLU A 98 -10.53 14.36 8.77
C GLU A 98 -9.33 13.74 8.05
N ALA A 99 -9.30 12.42 7.89
CA ALA A 99 -8.28 11.74 7.11
C ALA A 99 -8.27 12.19 5.63
N GLY A 100 -9.41 12.62 5.09
CA GLY A 100 -9.53 13.25 3.76
C GLY A 100 -9.12 12.36 2.57
N LYS A 101 -8.89 11.07 2.80
CA LYS A 101 -8.28 10.12 1.86
C LYS A 101 -8.99 8.76 1.93
N PRO A 102 -9.02 7.97 0.84
CA PRO A 102 -9.47 6.59 0.89
C PRO A 102 -8.63 5.75 1.84
N ILE A 103 -9.28 4.91 2.64
CA ILE A 103 -8.69 4.08 3.69
C ILE A 103 -8.84 2.61 3.32
N VAL A 104 -7.77 1.85 3.55
CA VAL A 104 -7.78 0.38 3.51
C VAL A 104 -7.57 -0.14 4.92
N PHE A 105 -8.49 -0.99 5.39
CA PHE A 105 -8.38 -1.65 6.68
C PHE A 105 -7.85 -3.06 6.49
N ARG A 106 -6.82 -3.46 7.26
CA ARG A 106 -6.22 -4.79 7.14
C ARG A 106 -5.87 -5.44 8.47
N ASN A 107 -6.09 -6.74 8.57
CA ASN A 107 -5.67 -7.55 9.72
C ASN A 107 -6.17 -6.97 11.05
N ILE A 108 -7.48 -6.74 11.14
CA ILE A 108 -8.14 -6.17 12.32
C ILE A 108 -9.07 -7.20 12.93
N LYS A 109 -8.88 -7.61 14.20
CA LYS A 109 -9.79 -8.62 14.79
C LYS A 109 -11.20 -8.07 14.91
N ARG A 110 -11.36 -6.87 15.45
CA ARG A 110 -12.66 -6.18 15.58
C ARG A 110 -12.61 -4.77 14.98
N LEU A 111 -13.37 -4.54 13.92
CA LEU A 111 -13.53 -3.22 13.29
C LEU A 111 -14.95 -2.70 13.51
N ASN A 112 -15.09 -1.57 14.17
CA ASN A 112 -16.35 -0.91 14.45
C ASN A 112 -16.47 0.39 13.67
N LEU A 113 -17.45 0.44 12.76
CA LEU A 113 -17.75 1.56 11.89
C LEU A 113 -19.04 2.25 12.35
N VAL A 114 -18.86 3.35 13.09
CA VAL A 114 -19.93 4.05 13.79
C VAL A 114 -20.43 5.25 12.98
N GLY A 115 -21.74 5.32 12.74
CA GLY A 115 -22.40 6.46 12.10
C GLY A 115 -22.11 6.61 10.59
N LEU A 116 -21.56 5.58 9.94
CA LEU A 116 -21.25 5.62 8.51
C LEU A 116 -22.46 5.35 7.63
N THR A 117 -22.60 6.17 6.58
CA THR A 117 -23.59 5.98 5.51
C THR A 117 -23.00 5.23 4.33
N ASN A 118 -23.85 4.76 3.40
CA ASN A 118 -23.38 4.10 2.19
C ASN A 118 -22.46 4.99 1.33
N GLU A 119 -22.69 6.30 1.31
CA GLU A 119 -21.87 7.26 0.58
C GLU A 119 -20.48 7.41 1.20
N ASP A 120 -20.38 7.42 2.54
CA ASP A 120 -19.10 7.49 3.23
C ASP A 120 -18.26 6.24 2.96
N ILE A 121 -18.90 5.07 2.94
CA ILE A 121 -18.24 3.80 2.62
C ILE A 121 -17.69 3.82 1.19
N ASP A 122 -18.48 4.30 0.23
CA ASP A 122 -18.02 4.35 -1.17
C ASP A 122 -16.88 5.34 -1.39
N LYS A 123 -16.95 6.51 -0.74
CA LYS A 123 -15.99 7.59 -0.89
C LYS A 123 -14.66 7.33 -0.18
N TYR A 124 -14.73 6.80 1.03
CA TYR A 124 -13.57 6.74 1.91
C TYR A 124 -13.10 5.33 2.21
N ILE A 125 -13.92 4.28 2.03
CA ILE A 125 -13.47 2.90 2.27
C ILE A 125 -13.15 2.26 0.93
N GLN A 126 -11.87 2.01 0.70
CA GLN A 126 -11.44 1.37 -0.53
C GLN A 126 -11.51 -0.16 -0.41
N GLU A 127 -11.03 -0.71 0.70
CA GLU A 127 -10.98 -2.15 0.91
C GLU A 127 -10.94 -2.48 2.42
N ILE A 128 -11.63 -3.54 2.82
CA ILE A 128 -11.56 -4.11 4.18
C ILE A 128 -11.08 -5.55 4.05
N SER A 129 -9.90 -5.88 4.56
CA SER A 129 -9.27 -7.18 4.38
C SER A 129 -8.87 -7.85 5.70
N GLY A 130 -9.21 -9.12 5.88
CA GLY A 130 -8.76 -9.90 7.03
C GLY A 130 -9.31 -9.34 8.35
N VAL A 131 -10.64 -9.24 8.41
CA VAL A 131 -11.35 -8.77 9.61
C VAL A 131 -12.20 -9.89 10.18
N ASP A 132 -12.04 -10.19 11.47
CA ASP A 132 -12.82 -11.28 12.08
C ASP A 132 -14.26 -10.82 12.34
N GLU A 133 -14.42 -9.66 12.97
CA GLU A 133 -15.72 -9.08 13.30
C GLU A 133 -15.80 -7.64 12.78
N LEU A 134 -16.64 -7.43 11.76
CA LEU A 134 -16.95 -6.11 11.22
C LEU A 134 -18.32 -5.65 11.73
N ILE A 135 -18.33 -4.61 12.56
CA ILE A 135 -19.52 -4.01 13.13
C ILE A 135 -19.85 -2.75 12.32
N VAL A 136 -21.06 -2.70 11.77
CA VAL A 136 -21.53 -1.56 10.95
C VAL A 136 -22.84 -0.99 11.44
N SER A 137 -23.07 0.26 11.08
CA SER A 137 -24.30 1.00 11.36
C SER A 137 -25.53 0.39 10.64
N PRO A 138 -26.75 0.51 11.20
CA PRO A 138 -27.95 -0.16 10.71
C PRO A 138 -28.40 0.23 9.29
N ASN A 139 -28.01 1.42 8.82
CA ASN A 139 -28.40 1.94 7.51
C ASN A 139 -27.46 1.52 6.36
N VAL A 140 -26.48 0.66 6.64
CA VAL A 140 -25.49 0.21 5.64
C VAL A 140 -26.01 -0.98 4.84
N ASN A 141 -25.94 -0.89 3.51
CA ASN A 141 -26.28 -1.99 2.62
C ASN A 141 -25.17 -3.05 2.65
N LYS A 142 -25.49 -4.21 3.23
CA LYS A 142 -24.56 -5.34 3.39
C LYS A 142 -23.99 -5.86 2.08
N ILE A 143 -24.77 -5.84 0.99
CA ILE A 143 -24.33 -6.33 -0.32
C ILE A 143 -23.25 -5.39 -0.86
N LYS A 144 -23.48 -4.08 -0.84
CA LYS A 144 -22.48 -3.09 -1.27
C LYS A 144 -21.20 -3.16 -0.43
N LEU A 145 -21.35 -3.22 0.89
CA LEU A 145 -20.22 -3.34 1.81
C LEU A 145 -19.40 -4.62 1.52
N SER A 146 -20.08 -5.75 1.31
CA SER A 146 -19.43 -7.03 1.06
C SER A 146 -18.59 -7.06 -0.22
N GLN A 147 -18.90 -6.23 -1.23
CA GLN A 147 -18.08 -6.10 -2.44
C GLN A 147 -16.68 -5.52 -2.16
N LYS A 148 -16.54 -4.74 -1.09
CA LYS A 148 -15.27 -4.16 -0.64
C LYS A 148 -14.56 -5.01 0.43
N CYS A 149 -15.23 -6.06 0.92
CA CYS A 149 -14.70 -6.95 1.95
C CYS A 149 -13.94 -8.13 1.34
N ARG A 150 -12.76 -8.44 1.88
CA ARG A 150 -11.98 -9.64 1.57
C ARG A 150 -11.62 -10.36 2.86
N MET A 151 -11.90 -11.66 2.95
CA MET A 151 -11.60 -12.45 4.15
C MET A 151 -12.19 -11.85 5.43
N VAL A 152 -13.46 -11.41 5.36
CA VAL A 152 -14.21 -10.97 6.55
C VAL A 152 -14.99 -12.15 7.09
N LYS A 153 -14.76 -12.55 8.35
CA LYS A 153 -15.43 -13.75 8.92
C LYS A 153 -16.89 -13.47 9.28
N ARG A 154 -17.17 -12.30 9.87
CA ARG A 154 -18.51 -11.95 10.34
C ARG A 154 -18.81 -10.47 10.16
N ILE A 155 -20.02 -10.17 9.67
CA ILE A 155 -20.55 -8.80 9.60
C ILE A 155 -21.74 -8.71 10.57
N ILE A 156 -21.63 -7.81 11.54
CA ILE A 156 -22.61 -7.56 12.59
C ILE A 156 -23.20 -6.17 12.36
N VAL A 157 -24.52 -6.06 12.46
CA VAL A 157 -25.19 -4.76 12.44
C VAL A 157 -25.43 -4.33 13.87
N GLN A 158 -25.05 -3.10 14.21
CA GLN A 158 -25.48 -2.49 15.47
C GLN A 158 -27.01 -2.35 15.42
N ASN A 159 -27.70 -3.23 16.14
CA ASN A 159 -29.10 -3.04 16.44
C ASN A 159 -29.18 -1.95 17.50
N THR A 160 -29.77 -0.81 17.14
CA THR A 160 -30.27 0.14 18.13
C THR A 160 -31.36 -0.59 18.92
N VAL A 161 -31.12 -0.81 20.22
CA VAL A 161 -32.18 -1.17 21.18
C VAL A 161 -32.95 0.09 21.53
#